data_AF-A0A0S4N9E3-F1
#
_entry.id   AF-A0A0S4N9E3-F1
#
_cell.length_a   1.000
_cell.length_b   1.000
_cell.length_c   1.000
_cell.angle_alpha   90.00
_cell.angle_beta   90.00
_cell.angle_gamma   90.00
#
_symmetry.space_group_name_H-M   'P 1'
#
loop_
_entity.id
_entity.type
_entity.pdbx_description
1 polymer ?
#
loop_
_entity_poly.entity_id
_entity_poly.type
_entity_poly.pdbx_seq_one_letter_code
_entity_poly.pdbx_strand_id
1 'polypeptide(L)' 'MYRVLKPGRYAVLIVGNATYQGKEIKTVEFIIERAEEIGFELVENIDKIIFGLYNVMQKENILIFRK' A
#
# COMPACT_ATOMS: atom_id res chain seq x y z
N MET A 1 -11.93 5.34 -1.95
CA MET A 1 -12.51 3.99 -1.78
C MET A 1 -13.43 3.86 -0.57
N TYR A 2 -13.04 4.35 0.61
CA TYR A 2 -13.81 4.19 1.86
C TYR A 2 -15.31 4.50 1.71
N ARG A 3 -15.68 5.65 1.12
CA ARG A 3 -17.08 6.06 0.93
C ARG A 3 -17.98 5.02 0.23
N VAL A 4 -17.45 4.28 -0.75
CA VAL A 4 -18.27 3.41 -1.62
C VAL A 4 -18.21 1.92 -1.26
N LEU A 5 -17.19 1.50 -0.51
CA LEU A 5 -17.05 0.11 -0.11
C LEU A 5 -18.14 -0.24 0.94
N LYS A 6 -18.73 -1.44 0.84
CA LYS A 6 -19.69 -1.92 1.86
C LYS A 6 -18.93 -2.25 3.16
N PRO A 7 -19.55 -2.06 4.35
CA PRO A 7 -18.94 -2.47 5.61
C PRO A 7 -18.55 -3.96 5.61
N GLY A 8 -17.42 -4.28 6.24
CA GLY A 8 -16.85 -5.63 6.31
C GLY A 8 -16.23 -6.14 5.01
N ARG A 9 -16.10 -5.29 3.97
CA ARG A 9 -15.48 -5.67 2.70
C ARG A 9 -14.06 -5.14 2.60
N TYR A 10 -13.30 -5.75 1.70
CA TYR A 10 -11.87 -5.55 1.58
C TYR A 10 -11.51 -4.60 0.42
N ALA A 11 -10.47 -3.80 0.63
CA ALA A 11 -9.76 -3.07 -0.41
C ALA A 11 -8.30 -3.55 -0.42
N VAL A 12 -7.78 -3.85 -1.60
CA VAL A 12 -6.39 -4.29 -1.77
C VAL A 12 -5.63 -3.24 -2.56
N LEU A 13 -4.47 -2.84 -2.06
CA LEU A 13 -3.56 -1.91 -2.73
C LEU A 13 -2.21 -2.59 -2.94
N ILE A 14 -1.68 -2.52 -4.17
CA ILE A 14 -0.31 -2.95 -4.47
C ILE A 14 0.50 -1.68 -4.67
N VAL A 15 1.45 -1.44 -3.77
CA VAL A 15 2.21 -0.19 -3.75
C VAL A 15 3.59 -0.42 -3.14
N GLY A 16 4.61 0.21 -3.69
CA GLY A 16 5.95 0.26 -3.10
C GLY A 16 6.39 1.70 -2.85
N ASN A 17 7.54 1.85 -2.19
CA ASN A 17 8.10 3.15 -1.89
C ASN A 17 8.60 3.85 -3.15
N ALA A 18 8.07 5.05 -3.41
CA ALA A 18 8.53 5.84 -4.54
C ALA A 18 9.94 6.41 -4.28
N THR A 19 10.74 6.53 -5.33
CA THR A 19 11.99 7.31 -5.27
C THR A 19 11.78 8.64 -5.97
N TYR A 20 11.97 9.75 -5.26
CA TYR A 20 11.87 11.09 -5.82
C TYR A 20 13.19 11.84 -5.60
N GLN A 21 13.80 12.34 -6.68
CA GLN A 21 15.11 13.01 -6.65
C GLN A 21 16.20 12.20 -5.93
N GLY A 22 16.21 10.87 -6.13
CA GLY A 22 17.18 9.96 -5.50
C GLY A 22 16.93 9.68 -4.00
N LYS A 23 15.83 10.18 -3.43
CA LYS A 23 15.42 9.88 -2.05
C LYS A 23 14.22 8.95 -2.05
N GLU A 24 14.28 7.94 -1.20
CA GLU A 24 13.14 7.09 -0.92
C GLU A 24 12.06 7.89 -0.17
N ILE A 25 10.83 7.77 -0.65
CA ILE A 25 9.63 8.26 0.01
C ILE A 25 8.90 7.03 0.55
N LYS A 26 8.61 7.06 1.86
CA LYS A 26 7.87 6.03 2.61
C LYS A 26 6.38 6.03 2.26
N THR A 27 6.09 5.79 0.98
CA THR A 27 4.75 5.85 0.41
C THR A 27 3.85 4.78 1.01
N VAL A 28 4.39 3.60 1.30
CA VAL A 28 3.65 2.48 1.89
C VAL A 28 3.14 2.87 3.28
N GLU A 29 4.03 3.34 4.15
CA GLU A 29 3.71 3.75 5.51
C GLU A 29 2.71 4.92 5.52
N PHE A 30 2.94 5.92 4.66
CA PHE A 30 2.03 7.04 4.52
C PHE A 30 0.61 6.59 4.12
N ILE A 31 0.48 5.64 3.20
CA ILE A 31 -0.83 5.11 2.79
C ILE A 31 -1.50 4.35 3.93
N ILE A 32 -0.76 3.53 4.69
CA ILE A 32 -1.30 2.79 5.84
C ILE A 32 -1.85 3.78 6.87
N GLU A 33 -1.06 4.75 7.30
CA GLU A 33 -1.47 5.77 8.28
C GLU A 33 -2.74 6.50 7.82
N ARG A 34 -2.78 6.96 6.57
CA ARG A 34 -3.96 7.65 6.04
C ARG A 34 -5.17 6.74 5.85
N ALA A 35 -4.97 5.47 5.55
CA ALA A 35 -6.08 4.51 5.45
C ALA A 35 -6.70 4.25 6.84
N GLU A 36 -5.88 4.13 7.87
CA GLU A 36 -6.33 3.96 9.26
C GLU A 36 -7.04 5.22 9.79
N GLU A 37 -6.51 6.41 9.54
CA GLU A 37 -7.15 7.68 9.89
C GLU A 37 -8.57 7.84 9.31
N ILE A 38 -8.81 7.33 8.10
CA ILE A 38 -10.14 7.41 7.45
C ILE A 38 -11.07 6.26 7.85
N GLY A 39 -10.61 5.29 8.66
CA GLY A 39 -11.40 4.21 9.22
C GLY A 39 -11.25 2.85 8.55
N PHE A 40 -10.27 2.64 7.68
CA PHE A 40 -9.88 1.27 7.28
C PHE A 40 -9.04 0.62 8.38
N GLU A 41 -9.09 -0.70 8.46
CA GLU A 41 -8.20 -1.53 9.28
C GLU A 41 -7.22 -2.24 8.35
N LEU A 42 -5.92 -2.13 8.60
CA LEU A 42 -4.93 -2.95 7.91
C LEU A 42 -5.00 -4.38 8.47
N VAL A 43 -5.44 -5.32 7.62
CA VAL A 43 -5.58 -6.74 7.99
C VAL A 43 -4.30 -7.49 7.71
N GLU A 44 -3.65 -7.21 6.59
CA GLU A 44 -2.41 -7.87 6.19
C GLU A 44 -1.54 -6.93 5.36
N ASN A 45 -0.22 -7.02 5.54
CA ASN A 45 0.77 -6.39 4.69
C ASN A 45 1.76 -7.45 4.22
N ILE A 46 1.74 -7.75 2.91
CA ILE A 46 2.56 -8.80 2.31
C ILE A 46 3.66 -8.17 1.48
N ASP A 47 4.93 -8.46 1.81
CA ASP A 47 6.06 -8.11 0.97
C ASP A 47 6.02 -8.90 -0.33
N LYS A 48 6.08 -8.19 -1.45
CA LYS A 48 6.13 -8.73 -2.80
C LYS A 48 7.39 -8.26 -3.51
N ILE A 49 8.27 -9.21 -3.82
CA ILE A 49 9.47 -8.93 -4.63
C ILE A 49 9.05 -8.73 -6.08
N ILE A 50 9.57 -7.69 -6.73
CA ILE A 50 9.42 -7.49 -8.17
C ILE A 50 10.62 -8.15 -8.87
N PHE A 51 10.33 -9.00 -9.86
CA PHE A 51 11.33 -9.53 -10.79
C PHE A 51 11.07 -8.95 -12.19
N GLY A 52 11.99 -8.12 -12.70
CA GLY A 52 11.87 -7.53 -14.05
C GLY A 52 13.12 -6.76 -14.51
N LEU A 53 13.18 -6.41 -15.80
CA LEU A 53 14.34 -5.76 -16.45
C LEU A 53 14.62 -4.31 -15.99
N TYR A 54 13.66 -3.66 -15.34
CA TYR A 54 13.71 -2.24 -14.96
C TYR A 54 13.73 -2.02 -13.44
N ASN A 55 14.48 -2.84 -12.68
CA ASN A 55 14.55 -2.87 -11.20
C ASN A 55 14.96 -1.55 -10.50
N VAL A 56 14.22 -0.46 -10.73
CA VAL A 56 14.33 0.80 -9.98
C VAL A 56 13.68 0.65 -8.61
N MET A 57 12.60 -0.15 -8.53
CA MET A 57 11.93 -0.54 -7.28
C MET A 57 12.01 -2.06 -7.13
N GLN A 58 12.61 -2.54 -6.04
CA GLN A 58 12.85 -3.97 -5.82
C GLN A 58 11.79 -4.66 -4.96
N LYS A 59 11.02 -3.87 -4.21
CA LYS A 59 9.98 -4.36 -3.29
C LYS A 59 8.72 -3.51 -3.41
N GLU A 60 7.59 -4.19 -3.45
CA GLU A 60 6.25 -3.65 -3.29
C GLU A 60 5.57 -4.36 -2.13
N ASN A 61 4.50 -3.76 -1.63
CA ASN A 61 3.65 -4.30 -0.59
C ASN A 61 2.25 -4.53 -1.16
N ILE A 62 1.66 -5.68 -0.83
CA ILE A 62 0.23 -5.92 -1.00
C ILE A 62 -0.43 -5.60 0.34
N LEU A 63 -1.10 -4.46 0.39
CA LEU A 63 -1.83 -3.98 1.55
C LEU A 63 -3.28 -4.43 1.45
N ILE A 64 -3.76 -5.19 2.44
CA ILE A 64 -5.14 -5.64 2.53
C ILE A 64 -5.82 -4.89 3.65
N PHE A 65 -6.79 -4.04 3.28
CA PHE A 65 -7.58 -3.25 4.22
C PHE A 65 -9.01 -3.79 4.32
N ARG A 66 -9.60 -3.73 5.52
CA ARG A 66 -11.03 -3.96 5.76
C ARG A 66 -11.71 -2.65 6.13
N LYS A 67 -12.85 -2.35 5.51
CA LYS A 67 -13.75 -1.27 5.95
C LYS A 67 -14.69 -1.75 7.04
#